data_AF-A0A0R3WU86-F1
#
_entry.id   AF-A0A0R3WU86-F1
#
_cell.length_a   1.000
_cell.length_b   1.000
_cell.length_c   1.000
_cell.angle_alpha   90.00
_cell.angle_beta   90.00
_cell.angle_gamma   90.00
#
_symmetry.space_group_name_H-M   'P 1'
#
loop_
_entity.id
_entity.type
_entity.pdbx_description
1 polymer ?
#
loop_
_entity_poly.entity_id
_entity_poly.type
_entity_poly.pdbx_seq_one_letter_code
_entity_poly.pdbx_strand_id
1 'polypeptide(L)'
;MALESRGDIYSPTGKLHGDTADSRNISDAAFKALQKAHHIGCRKPLLVLGDLTSGPKDAVWMQKDFPLLNAILGALHALYNPLELREAFPKRAKKFDSLLVFGASEKILKVAHAIEEGRRVARDIAGSDPERMSAPRIVEYLLNEFASVEEVIMKVEEVDASAYPLIAAVNRATAGKMDT
;
A
#
# COMPACT_ATOMS: atom_id res chain seq x y z
N MET A 1 -22.16 -20.69 -11.60
CA MET A 1 -21.38 -20.32 -12.80
C MET A 1 -19.97 -20.85 -12.58
N ALA A 2 -19.56 -21.89 -13.31
CA ALA A 2 -18.17 -22.36 -13.24
C ALA A 2 -17.29 -21.32 -13.92
N LEU A 3 -16.38 -20.71 -13.18
CA LEU A 3 -15.36 -19.83 -13.74
C LEU A 3 -14.32 -20.74 -14.40
N GLU A 4 -14.15 -20.61 -15.72
CA GLU A 4 -13.12 -21.36 -16.44
C GLU A 4 -11.76 -20.71 -16.13
N SER A 5 -11.02 -21.29 -15.19
CA SER A 5 -9.74 -20.74 -14.74
C SER A 5 -8.59 -21.23 -15.62
N ARG A 6 -7.71 -20.31 -16.02
CA ARG A 6 -6.44 -20.63 -16.67
C ARG A 6 -5.33 -20.61 -15.62
N GLY A 7 -5.32 -21.64 -14.77
CA GLY A 7 -4.32 -21.87 -13.73
C GLY A 7 -4.71 -21.31 -12.36
N ASP A 8 -5.04 -22.20 -11.42
CA ASP A 8 -5.40 -21.85 -10.06
C ASP A 8 -4.15 -21.69 -9.18
N ILE A 9 -4.13 -20.64 -8.35
CA ILE A 9 -3.10 -20.43 -7.33
C ILE A 9 -3.79 -20.53 -5.97
N TYR A 10 -3.42 -21.56 -5.20
CA TYR A 10 -3.87 -21.70 -3.83
C TYR A 10 -2.80 -21.18 -2.87
N SER A 11 -3.21 -20.31 -1.94
CA SER A 11 -2.34 -19.75 -0.90
C SER A 11 -3.02 -19.86 0.45
N PRO A 12 -2.61 -20.80 1.32
CA PRO A 12 -3.24 -21.00 2.61
C PRO A 12 -2.88 -19.87 3.59
N THR A 13 -3.85 -19.45 4.41
CA THR A 13 -3.64 -18.52 5.52
C THR A 13 -2.88 -19.13 6.70
N GLY A 14 -2.69 -20.45 6.70
CA GLY A 14 -2.27 -21.21 7.88
C GLY A 14 -3.41 -21.32 8.91
N LYS A 15 -3.06 -21.75 10.12
CA LYS A 15 -4.00 -21.86 11.24
C LYS A 15 -4.33 -20.48 11.80
N LEU A 16 -5.60 -20.11 11.83
CA LEU A 16 -6.05 -18.79 12.30
C LEU A 16 -6.43 -18.74 13.79
N HIS A 17 -6.24 -19.83 14.54
CA HIS A 17 -6.55 -19.95 15.97
C HIS A 17 -5.30 -20.07 16.86
N GLY A 18 -4.10 -19.82 16.33
CA GLY A 18 -2.88 -19.82 17.14
C GLY A 18 -2.71 -18.52 17.92
N ASP A 19 -1.87 -18.53 18.96
CA ASP A 19 -1.63 -17.36 19.84
C ASP A 19 -1.03 -16.15 19.10
N THR A 20 -0.40 -16.38 17.94
CA THR A 20 0.17 -15.34 17.08
C THR A 20 -0.67 -15.05 15.83
N ALA A 21 -1.84 -15.70 15.70
CA ALA A 21 -2.68 -15.56 14.52
C ALA A 21 -3.47 -14.24 14.56
N ASP A 22 -3.46 -13.50 13.46
CA ASP A 22 -4.23 -12.29 13.28
C ASP A 22 -4.56 -12.01 11.80
N SER A 23 -5.11 -10.84 11.51
CA SER A 23 -5.47 -10.40 10.16
C SER A 23 -4.33 -10.45 9.14
N ARG A 24 -3.07 -10.38 9.59
CA ARG A 24 -1.89 -10.44 8.72
C ARG A 24 -1.75 -11.79 8.06
N ASN A 25 -2.18 -12.88 8.71
CA ASN A 25 -2.18 -14.20 8.08
C ASN A 25 -2.99 -14.22 6.77
N ILE A 26 -4.13 -13.51 6.74
CA ILE A 26 -4.98 -13.38 5.54
C ILE A 26 -4.29 -12.49 4.50
N SER A 27 -3.75 -11.35 4.95
CA SER A 27 -3.04 -10.39 4.08
C SER A 27 -1.80 -11.02 3.42
N ASP A 28 -1.00 -11.75 4.18
CA ASP A 28 0.22 -12.42 3.74
C ASP A 28 -0.07 -13.54 2.75
N ALA A 29 -1.16 -14.30 2.97
CA ALA A 29 -1.59 -15.32 2.03
C ALA A 29 -1.97 -14.71 0.68
N ALA A 30 -2.76 -13.64 0.68
CA ALA A 30 -3.11 -12.93 -0.55
C ALA A 30 -1.87 -12.32 -1.22
N PHE A 31 -0.98 -11.69 -0.46
CA PHE A 31 0.27 -11.13 -0.95
C PHE A 31 1.12 -12.19 -1.68
N LYS A 32 1.34 -13.35 -1.05
CA LYS A 32 2.10 -14.47 -1.64
C LYS A 32 1.42 -15.03 -2.89
N ALA A 33 0.09 -15.13 -2.90
CA ALA A 33 -0.67 -15.59 -4.07
C ALA A 33 -0.45 -14.66 -5.27
N LEU A 34 -0.55 -13.34 -5.05
CA LEU A 34 -0.38 -12.35 -6.10
C LEU A 34 1.07 -12.22 -6.54
N GLN A 35 2.04 -12.35 -5.63
CA GLN A 35 3.43 -12.48 -6.04
C GLN A 35 3.63 -13.67 -6.97
N LYS A 36 3.08 -14.85 -6.63
CA LYS A 36 3.16 -16.02 -7.51
C LYS A 36 2.48 -15.77 -8.87
N ALA A 37 1.31 -15.14 -8.87
CA ALA A 37 0.58 -14.76 -10.09
C ALA A 37 1.43 -13.86 -11.00
N HIS A 38 2.13 -12.88 -10.42
CA HIS A 38 3.04 -12.01 -11.16
C HIS A 38 4.18 -12.80 -11.81
N HIS A 39 4.81 -13.70 -11.07
CA HIS A 39 5.95 -14.49 -11.56
C HIS A 39 5.59 -15.41 -12.74
N ILE A 40 4.34 -15.87 -12.83
CA ILE A 40 3.86 -16.69 -13.95
C ILE A 40 3.27 -15.85 -15.10
N GLY A 41 3.39 -14.52 -15.04
CA GLY A 41 2.93 -13.62 -16.10
C GLY A 41 1.43 -13.34 -16.11
N CYS A 42 0.69 -13.68 -15.04
CA CYS A 42 -0.72 -13.34 -14.93
C CYS A 42 -0.86 -11.82 -14.68
N ARG A 43 -1.57 -11.11 -15.58
CA ARG A 43 -1.78 -9.66 -15.47
C ARG A 43 -3.19 -9.26 -15.01
N LYS A 44 -4.15 -10.19 -14.98
CA LYS A 44 -5.56 -9.94 -14.62
C LYS A 44 -6.11 -11.00 -13.67
N PRO A 45 -5.55 -11.16 -12.46
CA PRO A 45 -5.98 -12.18 -11.50
C PRO A 45 -7.37 -11.88 -10.92
N LEU A 46 -8.10 -12.94 -10.60
CA LEU A 46 -9.29 -12.91 -9.76
C LEU A 46 -8.91 -13.39 -8.35
N LEU A 47 -9.03 -12.51 -7.35
CA LEU A 47 -8.86 -12.84 -5.95
C LEU A 47 -10.16 -13.45 -5.41
N VAL A 48 -10.05 -14.65 -4.87
CA VAL A 48 -11.14 -15.35 -4.17
C VAL A 48 -10.68 -15.63 -2.76
N LEU A 49 -11.43 -15.14 -1.76
CA LEU A 49 -11.23 -15.53 -0.36
C LEU A 49 -12.07 -16.78 -0.08
N GLY A 50 -11.41 -17.88 0.26
CA GLY A 50 -12.08 -19.11 0.69
C GLY A 50 -12.58 -19.04 2.14
N ASP A 51 -13.34 -20.06 2.54
CA ASP A 51 -13.90 -20.12 3.90
C ASP A 51 -12.82 -20.23 4.98
N LEU A 52 -12.81 -19.27 5.90
CA LEU A 52 -11.84 -19.19 7.00
C LEU A 52 -12.33 -19.93 8.25
N THR A 53 -12.54 -21.24 8.13
CA THR A 53 -13.17 -22.08 9.18
C THR A 53 -12.39 -22.15 10.49
N SER A 54 -11.07 -21.93 10.44
CA SER A 54 -10.18 -22.07 11.60
C SER A 54 -10.00 -20.78 12.42
N GLY A 55 -10.62 -19.66 12.04
CA GLY A 55 -10.46 -18.38 12.71
C GLY A 55 -11.45 -18.16 13.87
N PRO A 56 -11.05 -17.39 14.90
CA PRO A 56 -11.92 -17.06 16.03
C PRO A 56 -13.13 -16.23 15.56
N LYS A 57 -14.34 -16.61 16.00
CA LYS A 57 -15.60 -15.94 15.58
C LYS A 57 -15.82 -14.60 16.26
N ASP A 58 -15.27 -14.45 17.46
CA ASP A 58 -15.36 -13.27 18.31
C ASP A 58 -14.34 -12.19 17.96
N ALA A 59 -13.26 -12.53 17.26
CA ALA A 59 -12.24 -11.57 16.88
C ALA A 59 -12.76 -10.56 15.85
N VAL A 60 -12.57 -9.26 16.11
CA VAL A 60 -13.04 -8.17 15.24
C VAL A 60 -12.55 -8.30 13.80
N TRP A 61 -11.30 -8.73 13.61
CA TRP A 61 -10.69 -8.89 12.29
C TRP A 61 -11.24 -10.07 11.48
N MET A 62 -12.01 -10.97 12.11
CA MET A 62 -12.71 -12.09 11.48
C MET A 62 -14.18 -11.77 11.16
N GLN A 63 -14.69 -10.60 11.55
CA GLN A 63 -16.09 -10.26 11.39
C GLN A 63 -16.35 -9.52 10.06
N LYS A 64 -17.55 -9.75 9.49
CA LYS A 64 -18.09 -9.00 8.34
C LYS A 64 -17.09 -8.99 7.17
N ASP A 65 -16.82 -7.82 6.61
CA ASP A 65 -15.97 -7.62 5.44
C ASP A 65 -14.47 -7.52 5.77
N PHE A 66 -14.07 -7.54 7.07
CA PHE A 66 -12.66 -7.36 7.46
C PHE A 66 -11.73 -8.42 6.87
N PRO A 67 -12.07 -9.73 6.86
CA PRO A 67 -11.23 -10.74 6.22
C PRO A 67 -10.97 -10.44 4.74
N LEU A 68 -12.02 -10.09 4.00
CA LEU A 68 -11.91 -9.77 2.58
C LEU A 68 -11.11 -8.49 2.36
N LEU A 69 -11.33 -7.45 3.18
CA LEU A 69 -10.54 -6.22 3.14
C LEU A 69 -9.05 -6.50 3.35
N ASN A 70 -8.70 -7.31 4.34
CA ASN A 70 -7.30 -7.70 4.61
C ASN A 70 -6.69 -8.47 3.43
N ALA A 71 -7.44 -9.40 2.82
CA ALA A 71 -7.01 -10.09 1.62
C ALA A 71 -6.78 -9.11 0.44
N ILE A 72 -7.70 -8.17 0.21
CA ILE A 72 -7.55 -7.15 -0.84
C ILE A 72 -6.32 -6.29 -0.58
N LEU A 73 -6.12 -5.79 0.64
CA LEU A 73 -4.97 -4.95 0.99
C LEU A 73 -3.64 -5.70 0.86
N GLY A 74 -3.58 -6.97 1.24
CA GLY A 74 -2.42 -7.83 1.00
C GLY A 74 -2.14 -8.05 -0.49
N ALA A 75 -3.19 -8.29 -1.28
CA ALA A 75 -3.10 -8.42 -2.73
C ALA A 75 -2.60 -7.13 -3.39
N LEU A 76 -3.17 -5.97 -3.03
CA LEU A 76 -2.77 -4.66 -3.53
C LEU A 76 -1.32 -4.32 -3.19
N HIS A 77 -0.87 -4.66 -1.97
CA HIS A 77 0.52 -4.50 -1.58
C HIS A 77 1.47 -5.29 -2.50
N ALA A 78 1.09 -6.49 -2.96
CA ALA A 78 1.92 -7.23 -3.93
C ALA A 78 2.03 -6.51 -5.29
N LEU A 79 1.04 -5.68 -5.65
CA LEU A 79 1.05 -4.88 -6.88
C LEU A 79 1.96 -3.65 -6.79
N TYR A 80 2.33 -3.23 -5.58
CA TYR A 80 3.17 -2.05 -5.35
C TYR A 80 4.50 -2.17 -6.11
N ASN A 81 4.85 -1.09 -6.81
CA ASN A 81 6.14 -0.88 -7.44
C ASN A 81 6.77 0.38 -6.82
N PRO A 82 8.02 0.30 -6.32
CA PRO A 82 8.76 1.46 -5.83
C PRO A 82 8.78 2.60 -6.84
N LEU A 83 8.82 3.83 -6.34
CA LEU A 83 8.80 5.05 -7.16
C LEU A 83 9.91 5.05 -8.21
N GLU A 84 11.12 4.65 -7.83
CA GLU A 84 12.31 4.61 -8.68
C GLU A 84 12.11 3.68 -9.88
N LEU A 85 11.45 2.53 -9.65
CA LEU A 85 11.18 1.58 -10.72
C LEU A 85 10.14 2.13 -11.69
N ARG A 86 9.14 2.88 -11.18
CA ARG A 86 8.11 3.51 -12.00
C ARG A 86 8.69 4.62 -12.87
N GLU A 87 9.61 5.42 -12.34
CA GLU A 87 10.30 6.49 -13.06
C GLU A 87 11.31 5.97 -14.07
N ALA A 88 12.17 5.02 -13.68
CA ALA A 88 13.19 4.46 -14.56
C ALA A 88 12.60 3.61 -15.69
N PHE A 89 11.47 2.93 -15.43
CA PHE A 89 10.81 2.06 -16.41
C PHE A 89 9.30 2.33 -16.49
N PRO A 90 8.85 3.42 -17.12
CA PRO A 90 7.43 3.77 -17.19
C PRO A 90 6.56 2.67 -17.82
N LYS A 91 7.10 1.93 -18.80
CA LYS A 91 6.42 0.78 -19.43
C LYS A 91 6.16 -0.40 -18.48
N ARG A 92 6.88 -0.46 -17.35
CA ARG A 92 6.78 -1.49 -16.31
C ARG A 92 6.27 -0.93 -14.98
N ALA A 93 5.72 0.29 -14.99
CA ALA A 93 5.24 0.95 -13.78
C ALA A 93 4.14 0.15 -13.06
N LYS A 94 3.38 -0.68 -13.78
CA LYS A 94 2.33 -1.55 -13.24
C LYS A 94 2.69 -3.02 -13.41
N LYS A 95 2.56 -3.81 -12.34
CA LYS A 95 2.72 -5.28 -12.37
C LYS A 95 1.52 -5.99 -13.00
N PHE A 96 0.33 -5.41 -12.86
CA PHE A 96 -0.96 -5.97 -13.27
C PHE A 96 -1.81 -4.90 -13.96
N ASP A 97 -2.73 -5.33 -14.82
CA ASP A 97 -3.67 -4.44 -15.51
C ASP A 97 -4.94 -4.20 -14.68
N SER A 98 -5.40 -5.24 -13.99
CA SER A 98 -6.60 -5.21 -13.15
C SER A 98 -6.55 -6.31 -12.11
N LEU A 99 -7.03 -6.02 -10.90
CA LEU A 99 -7.31 -7.01 -9.87
C LEU A 99 -8.82 -7.15 -9.73
N LEU A 100 -9.35 -8.33 -10.06
CA LEU A 100 -10.76 -8.65 -9.82
C LEU A 100 -10.88 -9.26 -8.42
N VAL A 101 -11.98 -8.99 -7.73
CA VAL A 101 -12.25 -9.55 -6.40
C VAL A 101 -13.63 -10.16 -6.36
N PHE A 102 -13.70 -11.45 -6.03
CA PHE A 102 -14.97 -12.16 -5.93
C PHE A 102 -15.68 -11.84 -4.61
N GLY A 103 -16.99 -11.59 -4.68
CA GLY A 103 -17.84 -11.35 -3.50
C GLY A 103 -17.66 -10.00 -2.81
N ALA A 104 -16.86 -9.08 -3.37
CA ALA A 104 -16.65 -7.75 -2.79
C ALA A 104 -17.79 -6.79 -3.12
N SER A 105 -18.27 -6.06 -2.11
CA SER A 105 -19.20 -4.93 -2.31
C SER A 105 -18.46 -3.71 -2.89
N GLU A 106 -19.19 -2.81 -3.57
CA GLU A 106 -18.60 -1.56 -4.07
C GLU A 106 -18.00 -0.71 -2.92
N LYS A 107 -18.64 -0.75 -1.75
CA LYS A 107 -18.17 -0.05 -0.55
C LYS A 107 -16.79 -0.56 -0.10
N ILE A 108 -16.58 -1.88 -0.02
CA ILE A 108 -15.30 -2.43 0.43
C ILE A 108 -14.19 -2.16 -0.57
N LEU A 109 -14.50 -2.18 -1.87
CA LEU A 109 -13.55 -1.84 -2.93
C LEU A 109 -13.12 -0.38 -2.84
N LYS A 110 -14.05 0.56 -2.62
CA LYS A 110 -13.74 1.99 -2.43
C LYS A 110 -12.84 2.21 -1.20
N VAL A 111 -13.16 1.56 -0.08
CA VAL A 111 -12.36 1.66 1.16
C VAL A 111 -10.96 1.08 0.95
N ALA A 112 -10.84 -0.10 0.35
CA ALA A 112 -9.55 -0.73 0.07
C ALA A 112 -8.69 0.14 -0.84
N HIS A 113 -9.28 0.70 -1.91
CA HIS A 113 -8.58 1.59 -2.82
C HIS A 113 -8.07 2.85 -2.12
N ALA A 114 -8.90 3.53 -1.33
CA ALA A 114 -8.49 4.73 -0.60
C ALA A 114 -7.35 4.45 0.39
N ILE A 115 -7.42 3.32 1.12
CA ILE A 115 -6.35 2.91 2.03
C ILE A 115 -5.05 2.63 1.26
N GLU A 116 -5.13 1.93 0.13
CA GLU A 116 -3.96 1.57 -0.65
C GLU A 116 -3.29 2.78 -1.30
N GLU A 117 -4.05 3.75 -1.82
CA GLU A 117 -3.47 4.98 -2.36
C GLU A 117 -2.67 5.73 -1.28
N GLY A 118 -3.20 5.84 -0.06
CA GLY A 118 -2.45 6.40 1.06
C GLY A 118 -1.20 5.59 1.41
N ARG A 119 -1.29 4.25 1.43
CA ARG A 119 -0.12 3.38 1.69
C ARG A 119 0.92 3.45 0.59
N ARG A 120 0.53 3.62 -0.68
CA ARG A 120 1.44 3.81 -1.82
C ARG A 120 2.28 5.05 -1.60
N VAL A 121 1.64 6.20 -1.37
CA VAL A 121 2.31 7.49 -1.09
C VAL A 121 3.23 7.36 0.14
N ALA A 122 2.76 6.74 1.22
CA ALA A 122 3.56 6.55 2.43
C ALA A 122 4.81 5.68 2.18
N ARG A 123 4.69 4.61 1.37
CA ARG A 123 5.83 3.77 0.98
C ARG A 123 6.78 4.49 0.04
N ASP A 124 6.28 5.34 -0.85
CA ASP A 124 7.13 6.13 -1.74
C ASP A 124 7.98 7.13 -0.93
N ILE A 125 7.40 7.80 0.06
CA ILE A 125 8.12 8.74 0.93
C ILE A 125 9.12 8.02 1.83
N ALA A 126 8.70 6.94 2.50
CA ALA A 126 9.51 6.27 3.51
C ALA A 126 10.51 5.24 2.94
N GLY A 127 10.28 4.75 1.72
CA GLY A 127 11.07 3.69 1.09
C GLY A 127 12.09 4.18 0.07
N SER A 128 12.02 5.45 -0.34
CA SER A 128 12.96 6.04 -1.29
C SER A 128 14.24 6.54 -0.59
N ASP A 129 15.24 6.93 -1.38
CA ASP A 129 16.48 7.48 -0.83
C ASP A 129 16.28 8.92 -0.28
N PRO A 130 17.07 9.33 0.72
CA PRO A 130 16.93 10.66 1.34
C PRO A 130 17.15 11.85 0.40
N GLU A 131 17.83 11.68 -0.75
CA GLU A 131 18.04 12.75 -1.71
C GLU A 131 16.75 12.99 -2.53
N ARG A 132 16.10 11.90 -2.95
CA ARG A 132 14.80 11.91 -3.64
C ARG A 132 13.66 12.36 -2.74
N MET A 133 13.64 11.93 -1.48
CA MET A 133 12.60 12.25 -0.50
C MET A 133 13.15 13.16 0.61
N SER A 134 13.97 14.13 0.23
CA SER A 134 14.29 15.25 1.12
C SER A 134 13.04 16.08 1.43
N ALA A 135 13.02 16.79 2.56
CA ALA A 135 11.85 17.57 2.99
C ALA A 135 11.23 18.46 1.88
N PRO A 136 11.98 19.26 1.11
CA PRO A 136 11.38 20.04 0.01
C PRO A 136 10.85 19.16 -1.13
N ARG A 137 11.52 18.05 -1.45
CA ARG A 137 11.07 17.10 -2.49
C ARG A 137 9.81 16.34 -2.11
N ILE A 138 9.62 16.03 -0.82
CA ILE A 138 8.37 15.46 -0.32
C ILE A 138 7.21 16.42 -0.58
N VAL A 139 7.40 17.73 -0.35
CA VAL A 139 6.36 18.73 -0.63
C VAL A 139 6.06 18.79 -2.13
N GLU A 140 7.07 18.83 -3.00
CA GLU A 140 6.88 18.77 -4.46
C GLU A 140 6.11 17.51 -4.88
N TYR A 141 6.50 16.35 -4.34
CA TYR A 141 5.85 15.07 -4.62
C TYR A 141 4.38 15.06 -4.20
N LEU A 142 4.09 15.53 -2.98
CA LEU A 142 2.72 15.56 -2.46
C LEU A 142 1.84 16.58 -3.20
N LEU A 143 2.36 17.75 -3.56
CA LEU A 143 1.61 18.71 -4.37
C LEU A 143 1.18 18.10 -5.72
N ASN A 144 2.02 17.25 -6.31
CA ASN A 144 1.65 16.52 -7.53
C ASN A 144 0.59 15.43 -7.27
N GLU A 145 0.71 14.65 -6.19
CA GLU A 145 -0.29 13.64 -5.82
C GLU A 145 -1.65 14.26 -5.48
N PHE A 146 -1.66 15.49 -4.94
CA PHE A 146 -2.86 16.24 -4.59
C PHE A 146 -3.23 17.32 -5.62
N ALA A 147 -2.67 17.29 -6.83
CA ALA A 147 -2.90 18.35 -7.83
C ALA A 147 -4.38 18.54 -8.22
N SER A 148 -5.23 17.54 -8.00
CA SER A 148 -6.67 17.58 -8.23
C SER A 148 -7.50 17.97 -7.00
N VAL A 149 -6.87 18.34 -5.88
CA VAL A 149 -7.52 18.65 -4.60
C VAL A 149 -7.07 20.03 -4.13
N GLU A 150 -7.85 21.05 -4.47
CA GLU A 150 -7.49 22.47 -4.25
C GLU A 150 -7.37 22.84 -2.75
N GLU A 151 -8.01 22.08 -1.87
CA GLU A 151 -8.02 22.34 -0.43
C GLU A 151 -6.71 21.92 0.27
N VAL A 152 -5.85 21.14 -0.40
CA VAL A 152 -4.61 20.65 0.18
C VAL A 152 -3.47 21.62 -0.14
N ILE A 153 -3.09 22.42 0.86
CA ILE A 153 -1.98 23.38 0.77
C ILE A 153 -0.77 22.80 1.50
N MET A 154 0.37 22.76 0.83
CA MET A 154 1.66 22.37 1.43
C MET A 154 2.71 23.42 1.11
N LYS A 155 3.53 23.77 2.11
CA LYS A 155 4.58 24.78 1.99
C LYS A 155 5.86 24.29 2.65
N VAL A 156 6.98 24.69 2.06
CA VAL A 156 8.30 24.59 2.69
C VAL A 156 8.56 25.93 3.36
N GLU A 157 8.83 25.90 4.66
CA GLU A 157 9.11 27.09 5.46
C GLU A 157 10.40 26.89 6.25
N GLU A 158 11.12 27.98 6.53
CA GLU A 158 12.25 27.91 7.45
C GLU A 158 11.76 27.65 8.87
N VAL A 159 12.55 26.89 9.63
CA VAL A 159 12.22 26.58 11.02
C VAL A 159 12.47 27.82 11.88
N ASP A 160 11.40 28.41 12.44
CA ASP A 160 11.51 29.43 13.48
C ASP A 160 12.15 28.81 14.73
N ALA A 161 13.42 29.13 14.98
CA ALA A 161 14.16 28.61 16.13
C ALA A 161 13.65 29.14 17.47
N SER A 162 12.96 30.28 17.49
CA SER A 162 12.36 30.84 18.70
C SER A 162 11.09 30.06 19.09
N ALA A 163 10.27 29.72 18.09
CA ALA A 163 9.05 28.95 18.30
C ALA A 163 9.32 27.44 18.44
N TYR A 164 10.31 26.90 17.70
CA TYR A 164 10.59 25.47 17.60
C TYR A 164 12.08 25.13 17.83
N PRO A 165 12.63 25.41 19.02
CA PRO A 165 14.07 25.28 19.29
C PRO A 165 14.60 23.86 19.13
N LEU A 166 13.80 22.83 19.43
CA LEU A 166 14.21 21.43 19.25
C LEU A 166 14.25 21.00 17.77
N ILE A 167 13.33 21.50 16.95
CA ILE A 167 13.33 21.24 15.50
C ILE A 167 14.53 21.96 14.88
N ALA A 168 14.76 23.22 15.24
CA ALA A 168 15.91 24.00 14.78
C ALA A 168 17.24 23.34 15.19
N ALA A 169 17.31 22.79 16.41
CA ALA A 169 18.47 22.04 16.88
C ALA A 169 18.77 20.79 16.03
N VAL A 170 17.76 20.10 15.50
CA VAL A 170 17.96 18.99 14.55
C VAL A 170 18.34 19.51 13.17
N ASN A 171 17.64 20.54 12.68
CA ASN A 171 17.82 21.08 11.32
C ASN A 171 19.18 21.76 11.08
N ARG A 172 19.90 22.17 12.13
CA ARG A 172 21.23 22.81 12.00
C ARG A 172 22.27 21.97 11.26
N ALA A 173 22.12 20.64 11.22
CA ALA A 173 23.05 19.74 10.56
C ALA A 173 22.81 19.60 9.05
N THR A 174 21.63 20.05 8.57
CA THR A 174 21.20 19.95 7.17
C THR A 174 20.99 21.32 6.53
N ALA A 175 20.94 22.39 7.32
CA ALA A 175 20.99 23.76 6.85
C ALA A 175 22.37 24.04 6.23
N GLY A 176 22.54 23.69 4.95
CA GLY A 176 23.65 24.22 4.15
C GLY A 176 23.58 25.74 4.19
N LYS A 177 24.73 26.43 4.27
CA LYS A 177 24.76 27.87 4.08
C LYS A 177 24.07 28.17 2.75
N MET A 178 22.94 28.86 2.77
CA MET A 178 22.50 29.54 1.56
C MET A 178 23.55 30.61 1.30
N ASP A 179 24.41 30.37 0.31
CA ASP A 179 25.35 31.39 -0.14
C ASP A 179 24.53 32.62 -0.53
N THR A 180 24.83 33.73 0.15
CA THR A 180 24.33 35.08 -0.06
C THR A 180 24.65 35.59 -1.45
#